data_AF-X0SY01-F1
#
_entry.id   AF-X0SY01-F1
#
_cell.length_a   1.000
_cell.length_b   1.000
_cell.length_c   1.000
_cell.angle_alpha   90.00
_cell.angle_beta   90.00
_cell.angle_gamma   90.00
#
_symmetry.space_group_name_H-M   'P 1'
#
loop_
_entity.id
_entity.type
_entity.pdbx_description
1 polymer ?
#
loop_
_entity_poly.entity_id
_entity_poly.type
_entity_poly.pdbx_seq_one_letter_code
_entity_poly.pdbx_strand_id
1 'polypeptide(L)'
;PHVENREVKFKIVGKGYEPMPKDFHPEDGTISRAVSACPVCGSIVDAKTTRKLFQEGKTRQKMIAVVLKRPHTTGKRYRIATERDIQFITEAREYLKVKRNKLIQEWGIDPIPDEPIPLTMPGGIHTPTYGMTTWGSLFNHRQINSLITFVENIRRTYRLMLESGYDPNYAKVITSYLSIALDKVAIYQTSLGYWHNTRELVNPGMGRQALQMAWDYAESNVFNGNADWNSAISWIMKVVTHCSSIPVTIPEGARVTQSSATSLDYPDNFFDAIFT
;
A
#
# COMPACT_ATOMS: atom_id res chain seq x y z
N PRO A 1 15.59 -18.21 -8.75
CA PRO A 1 14.71 -18.89 -9.75
C PRO A 1 15.53 -20.01 -10.41
N HIS A 2 14.89 -21.04 -10.96
CA HIS A 2 15.56 -22.05 -11.78
C HIS A 2 14.64 -22.46 -12.94
N VAL A 3 15.23 -23.02 -14.00
CA VAL A 3 14.49 -23.47 -15.17
C VAL A 3 14.28 -24.98 -15.08
N GLU A 4 13.04 -25.43 -15.25
CA GLU A 4 12.69 -26.85 -15.34
C GLU A 4 11.60 -26.99 -16.40
N ASN A 5 11.77 -27.90 -17.37
CA ASN A 5 10.79 -28.13 -18.45
C ASN A 5 10.36 -26.85 -19.21
N ARG A 6 11.32 -25.94 -19.47
CA ARG A 6 11.08 -24.60 -20.07
C ARG A 6 10.18 -23.66 -19.25
N GLU A 7 9.99 -23.95 -17.96
CA GLU A 7 9.26 -23.09 -17.02
C GLU A 7 10.19 -22.50 -15.96
N VAL A 8 9.88 -21.28 -15.51
CA VAL A 8 10.58 -20.64 -14.39
C VAL A 8 9.94 -21.09 -13.07
N LYS A 9 10.71 -21.85 -12.29
CA LYS A 9 10.35 -22.33 -10.95
C LYS A 9 11.17 -21.61 -9.87
N PHE A 10 10.70 -21.74 -8.63
CA PHE A 10 11.28 -21.06 -7.47
C PHE A 10 11.50 -22.06 -6.34
N LYS A 11 12.55 -21.85 -5.56
CA LYS A 11 12.84 -22.58 -4.33
C LYS A 11 13.41 -21.62 -3.28
N ILE A 12 13.24 -21.95 -2.00
CA ILE A 12 13.81 -21.20 -0.88
C ILE A 12 15.18 -21.79 -0.56
N VAL A 13 16.18 -20.94 -0.39
CA VAL A 13 17.58 -21.30 -0.14
C VAL A 13 18.18 -20.39 0.93
N GLY A 14 19.28 -20.83 1.55
CA GLY A 14 19.98 -20.10 2.60
C GLY A 14 19.73 -20.67 3.99
N LYS A 15 19.82 -19.81 5.01
CA LYS A 15 19.79 -20.24 6.42
C LYS A 15 18.48 -20.98 6.77
N GLY A 16 18.60 -22.24 7.19
CA GLY A 16 17.44 -23.09 7.54
C GLY A 16 16.76 -23.76 6.34
N TYR A 17 17.35 -23.66 5.15
CA TYR A 17 16.88 -24.23 3.89
C TYR A 17 18.03 -24.91 3.15
N GLU A 18 17.80 -25.31 1.89
CA GLU A 18 18.87 -25.78 1.01
C GLU A 18 19.99 -24.73 0.89
N PRO A 19 21.26 -25.14 0.75
CA PRO A 19 22.35 -24.21 0.50
C PRO A 19 22.08 -23.33 -0.72
N MET A 20 22.54 -22.07 -0.65
CA MET A 20 22.52 -21.18 -1.82
C MET A 20 23.34 -21.82 -2.94
N PRO A 21 22.81 -21.94 -4.18
CA PRO A 21 23.59 -22.41 -5.33
C PRO A 21 24.82 -21.52 -5.52
N LYS A 22 25.98 -22.14 -5.80
CA LYS A 22 27.27 -21.41 -5.89
C LYS A 22 27.32 -20.41 -7.05
N ASP A 23 26.55 -20.68 -8.08
CA ASP A 23 26.41 -19.92 -9.32
C ASP A 23 25.22 -18.94 -9.28
N PHE A 24 24.50 -18.87 -8.16
CA PHE A 24 23.39 -17.93 -8.01
C PHE A 24 23.85 -16.64 -7.34
N HIS A 25 23.78 -15.56 -8.10
CA HIS A 25 24.09 -14.19 -7.70
C HIS A 25 22.78 -13.40 -7.52
N PRO A 26 22.35 -13.08 -6.28
CA PRO A 26 21.11 -12.35 -6.03
C PRO A 26 21.03 -10.97 -6.71
N GLU A 27 22.18 -10.36 -6.98
CA GLU A 27 22.35 -9.10 -7.71
C GLU A 27 22.00 -9.21 -9.21
N ASP A 28 22.02 -10.42 -9.77
CA ASP A 28 21.68 -10.69 -11.17
C ASP A 28 20.16 -10.75 -11.34
N GLY A 29 19.55 -9.57 -11.39
CA GLY A 29 18.12 -9.40 -11.66
C GLY A 29 17.72 -9.79 -13.09
N THR A 30 16.45 -10.13 -13.29
CA THR A 30 15.90 -10.44 -14.62
C THR A 30 15.53 -9.19 -15.43
N ILE A 31 15.65 -8.00 -14.82
CA ILE A 31 15.27 -6.73 -15.43
C ILE A 31 16.14 -5.59 -14.93
N SER A 32 16.56 -4.70 -15.84
CA SER A 32 17.29 -3.47 -15.51
C SER A 32 16.89 -2.36 -16.45
N ARG A 33 16.52 -1.18 -15.91
CA ARG A 33 16.06 -0.03 -16.71
C ARG A 33 14.94 -0.39 -17.71
N ALA A 34 14.02 -1.26 -17.28
CA ALA A 34 12.94 -1.85 -18.07
C ALA A 34 13.36 -2.79 -19.23
N VAL A 35 14.65 -3.08 -19.39
CA VAL A 35 15.12 -4.15 -20.30
C VAL A 35 15.07 -5.47 -19.55
N SER A 36 14.28 -6.43 -20.03
CA SER A 36 14.11 -7.73 -19.38
C SER A 36 14.79 -8.85 -20.15
N ALA A 37 15.42 -9.78 -19.43
CA ALA A 37 15.99 -10.99 -20.00
C ALA A 37 15.14 -12.21 -19.62
N CYS A 38 14.78 -13.03 -20.61
CA CYS A 38 14.05 -14.28 -20.36
C CYS A 38 14.96 -15.29 -19.64
N PRO A 39 14.60 -15.77 -18.43
CA PRO A 39 15.43 -16.74 -17.71
C PRO A 39 15.53 -18.11 -18.38
N VAL A 40 14.66 -18.40 -19.35
CA VAL A 40 14.58 -19.71 -20.03
C VAL A 40 15.42 -19.75 -21.30
N CYS A 41 15.30 -18.74 -22.16
CA CYS A 41 15.95 -18.73 -23.48
C CYS A 41 16.96 -17.59 -23.68
N GLY A 42 17.14 -16.71 -22.69
CA GLY A 42 18.07 -15.58 -22.77
C GLY A 42 17.62 -14.43 -23.68
N SER A 43 16.47 -14.54 -24.35
CA SER A 43 15.95 -13.48 -25.21
C SER A 43 15.78 -12.17 -24.44
N ILE A 44 16.25 -11.07 -25.04
CA ILE A 44 16.16 -9.73 -24.48
C ILE A 44 14.92 -9.03 -25.03
N VAL A 45 14.13 -8.42 -24.14
CA VAL A 45 13.04 -7.52 -24.47
C VAL A 45 13.48 -6.10 -24.10
N ASP A 46 13.52 -5.22 -25.09
CA ASP A 46 13.93 -3.83 -24.89
C ASP A 46 12.93 -3.05 -24.03
N ALA A 47 13.37 -1.92 -23.47
CA ALA A 47 12.57 -1.10 -22.56
C ALA A 47 11.26 -0.56 -23.17
N LYS A 48 11.23 -0.27 -24.48
CA LYS A 48 10.02 0.21 -25.16
C LYS A 48 9.02 -0.93 -25.30
N THR A 49 9.48 -2.11 -25.70
CA THR A 49 8.65 -3.30 -25.82
C THR A 49 8.12 -3.75 -24.45
N THR A 50 8.94 -3.74 -23.40
CA THR A 50 8.50 -4.04 -22.03
C THR A 50 7.35 -3.12 -21.61
N ARG A 51 7.52 -1.80 -21.72
CA ARG A 51 6.47 -0.82 -21.38
C ARG A 51 5.20 -1.03 -22.19
N LYS A 52 5.34 -1.29 -23.50
CA LYS A 52 4.21 -1.60 -24.39
C LYS A 52 3.45 -2.85 -23.92
N LEU A 53 4.15 -3.92 -23.55
CA LEU A 53 3.50 -5.15 -23.05
C LEU A 53 2.72 -4.92 -21.75
N PHE A 54 3.26 -4.08 -20.84
CA PHE A 54 2.55 -3.67 -19.63
C PHE A 54 1.29 -2.86 -19.96
N GLN A 55 1.42 -1.85 -20.83
CA GLN A 55 0.30 -1.00 -21.28
C GLN A 55 -0.80 -1.81 -21.99
N GLU A 56 -0.43 -2.84 -22.76
CA GLU A 56 -1.37 -3.75 -23.43
C GLU A 56 -1.95 -4.83 -22.51
N GLY A 57 -1.59 -4.86 -21.22
CA GLY A 57 -2.08 -5.87 -20.27
C GLY A 57 -1.57 -7.28 -20.55
N LYS A 58 -0.47 -7.43 -21.30
CA LYS A 58 0.15 -8.74 -21.61
C LYS A 58 1.05 -9.27 -20.49
N THR A 59 1.00 -8.63 -19.33
CA THR A 59 1.77 -8.96 -18.14
C THR A 59 0.90 -9.59 -17.07
N ARG A 60 1.51 -10.37 -16.19
CA ARG A 60 0.82 -11.09 -15.11
C ARG A 60 1.60 -10.93 -13.82
N GLN A 61 0.91 -11.02 -12.69
CA GLN A 61 1.53 -11.12 -11.38
C GLN A 61 1.51 -12.59 -10.94
N LYS A 62 2.57 -13.03 -10.24
CA LYS A 62 2.68 -14.39 -9.69
C LYS A 62 3.18 -14.28 -8.25
N MET A 63 2.44 -14.87 -7.31
CA MET A 63 2.96 -15.03 -5.95
C MET A 63 4.08 -16.05 -5.95
N ILE A 64 5.25 -15.67 -5.44
CA ILE A 64 6.44 -16.52 -5.42
C ILE A 64 6.57 -17.24 -4.08
N ALA A 65 6.49 -16.48 -2.99
CA ALA A 65 6.74 -16.98 -1.65
C ALA A 65 5.76 -16.37 -0.64
N VAL A 66 5.52 -17.12 0.43
CA VAL A 66 4.76 -16.69 1.60
C VAL A 66 5.69 -16.65 2.80
N VAL A 67 5.68 -15.52 3.50
CA VAL A 67 6.45 -15.31 4.72
C VAL A 67 5.56 -15.56 5.93
N LEU A 68 5.97 -16.48 6.78
CA LEU A 68 5.25 -16.93 7.96
C LEU A 68 6.00 -16.49 9.21
N LYS A 69 5.27 -15.94 10.17
CA LYS A 69 5.76 -15.66 11.52
C LYS A 69 4.89 -16.44 12.50
N ARG A 70 5.50 -17.27 13.34
CA ARG A 70 4.78 -17.89 14.45
C ARG A 70 4.81 -16.95 15.65
N PRO A 71 3.66 -16.72 16.33
CA PRO A 71 3.65 -15.99 17.60
C PRO A 71 4.69 -16.56 18.57
N HIS A 72 5.32 -15.68 19.35
CA HIS A 72 6.31 -16.04 20.37
C HIS A 72 7.56 -16.78 19.85
N THR A 73 7.86 -16.70 18.56
CA THR A 73 9.11 -17.24 17.99
C THR A 73 9.93 -16.15 17.33
N THR A 74 11.25 -16.29 17.40
CA THR A 74 12.19 -15.38 16.73
C THR A 74 12.36 -15.77 15.27
N GLY A 75 12.40 -14.77 14.39
CA GLY A 75 12.63 -14.94 12.96
C GLY A 75 11.37 -15.25 12.15
N LYS A 76 11.57 -15.44 10.85
CA LYS A 76 10.52 -15.75 9.88
C LYS A 76 10.82 -17.07 9.18
N ARG A 77 9.77 -17.73 8.72
CA ARG A 77 9.86 -18.90 7.83
C ARG A 77 9.30 -18.53 6.48
N TYR A 78 9.94 -19.02 5.44
CA TYR A 78 9.59 -18.83 4.06
C TYR A 78 9.12 -20.17 3.49
N ARG A 79 8.11 -20.11 2.62
CA ARG A 79 7.68 -21.24 1.79
C ARG A 79 7.33 -20.73 0.40
N ILE A 80 7.44 -21.60 -0.59
CA ILE A 80 6.92 -21.31 -1.93
C ILE A 80 5.40 -21.20 -1.89
N ALA A 81 4.85 -20.33 -2.72
CA ALA A 81 3.42 -20.22 -2.91
C ALA A 81 2.85 -21.55 -3.42
N THR A 82 1.79 -22.01 -2.76
CA THR A 82 1.06 -23.23 -3.11
C THR A 82 -0.10 -22.89 -4.04
N GLU A 83 -0.70 -23.91 -4.66
CA GLU A 83 -1.90 -23.73 -5.47
C GLU A 83 -3.03 -23.04 -4.69
N ARG A 84 -3.13 -23.34 -3.39
CA ARG A 84 -4.10 -22.68 -2.50
C ARG A 84 -3.86 -21.18 -2.35
N ASP A 85 -2.60 -20.73 -2.31
CA ASP A 85 -2.31 -19.29 -2.24
C ASP A 85 -2.66 -18.57 -3.54
N ILE A 86 -2.45 -19.25 -4.68
CA ILE A 86 -2.82 -18.76 -6.01
C ILE A 86 -4.35 -18.68 -6.14
N GLN A 87 -5.06 -19.70 -5.67
CA GLN A 87 -6.52 -19.73 -5.62
C GLN A 87 -7.08 -18.53 -4.85
N PHE A 88 -6.51 -18.17 -3.69
CA PHE A 88 -6.95 -17.00 -2.94
C PHE A 88 -6.77 -15.67 -3.68
N ILE A 89 -5.77 -15.55 -4.57
CA ILE A 89 -5.63 -14.36 -5.43
C ILE A 89 -6.78 -14.28 -6.43
N THR A 90 -7.12 -15.42 -7.05
CA THR A 90 -8.23 -15.51 -8.01
C THR A 90 -9.57 -15.23 -7.34
N GLU A 91 -9.83 -15.84 -6.18
CA GLU A 91 -11.03 -15.61 -5.38
C GLU A 91 -11.15 -14.15 -4.94
N ALA A 92 -10.05 -13.52 -4.53
CA ALA A 92 -10.04 -12.10 -4.17
C ALA A 92 -10.45 -11.20 -5.34
N ARG A 93 -10.04 -11.54 -6.57
CA ARG A 93 -10.46 -10.79 -7.76
C ARG A 93 -11.97 -10.86 -7.98
N GLU A 94 -12.54 -12.06 -7.90
CA GLU A 94 -13.98 -12.25 -8.09
C GLU A 94 -14.79 -11.61 -6.95
N TYR A 95 -14.32 -11.76 -5.71
CA TYR A 95 -14.92 -11.09 -4.55
C TYR A 95 -14.90 -9.56 -4.71
N LEU A 96 -13.78 -8.98 -5.17
CA LEU A 96 -13.67 -7.54 -5.38
C LEU A 96 -14.68 -7.03 -6.41
N LYS A 97 -14.92 -7.76 -7.50
CA LYS A 97 -15.92 -7.36 -8.50
C LYS A 97 -17.31 -7.24 -7.89
N VAL A 98 -17.73 -8.26 -7.14
CA VAL A 98 -19.05 -8.27 -6.46
C VAL A 98 -19.13 -7.15 -5.44
N LYS A 99 -18.09 -7.00 -4.60
CA LYS A 99 -18.03 -5.98 -3.56
C LYS A 99 -18.05 -4.56 -4.14
N ARG A 100 -17.25 -4.27 -5.17
CA ARG A 100 -17.21 -2.96 -5.84
C ARG A 100 -18.58 -2.58 -6.39
N ASN A 101 -19.26 -3.49 -7.10
CA ASN A 101 -20.59 -3.24 -7.65
C ASN A 101 -21.60 -2.92 -6.55
N LYS A 102 -21.62 -3.71 -5.47
CA LYS A 102 -22.48 -3.45 -4.31
C LYS A 102 -22.23 -2.06 -3.73
N LEU A 103 -20.96 -1.72 -3.48
CA LEU A 103 -20.61 -0.46 -2.84
C LEU A 103 -20.83 0.77 -3.74
N ILE A 104 -20.68 0.64 -5.07
CA ILE A 104 -21.08 1.71 -6.01
C ILE A 104 -22.56 2.04 -5.83
N GLN A 105 -23.42 1.03 -5.76
CA GLN A 105 -24.86 1.23 -5.56
C GLN A 105 -25.17 1.84 -4.18
N GLU A 106 -24.48 1.40 -3.13
CA GLU A 106 -24.71 1.88 -1.77
C GLU A 106 -24.13 3.28 -1.50
N TRP A 107 -23.00 3.62 -2.10
CA TRP A 107 -22.26 4.85 -1.81
C TRP A 107 -22.45 5.94 -2.86
N GLY A 108 -22.95 5.60 -4.05
CA GLY A 108 -23.08 6.52 -5.18
C GLY A 108 -21.74 6.95 -5.80
N ILE A 109 -20.64 6.31 -5.41
CA ILE A 109 -19.28 6.57 -5.89
C ILE A 109 -18.50 5.25 -5.91
N ASP A 110 -17.52 5.16 -6.81
CA ASP A 110 -16.61 4.01 -6.82
C ASP A 110 -15.78 3.94 -5.54
N PRO A 111 -15.74 2.80 -4.85
CA PRO A 111 -14.85 2.63 -3.70
C PRO A 111 -13.36 2.53 -4.08
N ILE A 112 -13.03 2.36 -5.37
CA ILE A 112 -11.66 2.33 -5.87
C ILE A 112 -11.35 3.69 -6.52
N PRO A 113 -10.28 4.39 -6.10
CA PRO A 113 -9.88 5.66 -6.72
C PRO A 113 -9.65 5.53 -8.23
N ASP A 114 -10.45 6.23 -9.02
CA ASP A 114 -10.39 6.29 -10.48
C ASP A 114 -9.74 7.57 -11.01
N GLU A 115 -9.37 8.49 -10.11
CA GLU A 115 -8.64 9.71 -10.45
C GLU A 115 -7.31 9.37 -11.17
N PRO A 116 -7.03 10.06 -12.30
CA PRO A 116 -5.84 9.80 -13.09
C PRO A 116 -4.58 10.26 -12.36
N ILE A 117 -3.54 9.43 -12.44
CA ILE A 117 -2.19 9.83 -12.04
C ILE A 117 -1.65 10.80 -13.10
N PRO A 118 -1.14 11.98 -12.72
CA PRO A 118 -0.54 12.92 -13.65
C PRO A 118 0.56 12.27 -14.50
N LEU A 119 0.45 12.41 -15.83
CA LEU A 119 1.38 11.80 -16.79
C LEU A 119 2.80 12.39 -16.71
N THR A 120 2.93 13.63 -16.27
CA THR A 120 4.20 14.34 -16.15
C THR A 120 4.19 15.17 -14.88
N MET A 121 4.79 14.64 -13.82
CA MET A 121 5.21 15.42 -12.65
C MET A 121 6.73 15.56 -12.69
N PRO A 122 7.28 16.79 -12.61
CA PRO A 122 8.67 16.99 -12.25
C PRO A 122 8.88 16.35 -10.86
N GLY A 123 9.48 15.17 -10.78
CA GLY A 123 9.60 14.44 -9.50
C GLY A 123 9.70 12.91 -9.57
N GLY A 124 9.46 12.27 -10.72
CA GLY A 124 9.74 10.83 -10.89
C GLY A 124 8.57 9.89 -10.61
N ILE A 125 7.35 10.29 -10.98
CA ILE A 125 6.21 9.38 -11.09
C ILE A 125 6.29 8.67 -12.45
N HIS A 126 6.55 7.36 -12.45
CA HIS A 126 6.78 6.57 -13.67
C HIS A 126 5.73 5.49 -13.90
N THR A 127 4.81 5.27 -12.95
CA THR A 127 3.78 4.22 -13.02
C THR A 127 2.90 4.30 -14.28
N PRO A 128 2.52 5.48 -14.83
CA PRO A 128 1.70 5.54 -16.04
C PRO A 128 2.42 4.96 -17.28
N THR A 129 3.76 4.98 -17.30
CA THR A 129 4.54 4.39 -18.41
C THR A 129 4.40 2.86 -18.49
N TYR A 130 3.82 2.24 -17.45
CA TYR A 130 3.53 0.80 -17.37
C TYR A 130 2.02 0.52 -17.31
N GLY A 131 1.16 1.45 -17.72
CA GLY A 131 -0.30 1.26 -17.77
C GLY A 131 -1.01 1.44 -16.43
N MET A 132 -0.31 1.79 -15.36
CA MET A 132 -0.92 2.17 -14.07
C MET A 132 -1.27 3.66 -14.08
N THR A 133 -2.42 3.98 -14.67
CA THR A 133 -2.84 5.36 -14.97
C THR A 133 -3.78 5.99 -13.95
N THR A 134 -4.26 5.24 -12.96
CA THR A 134 -5.14 5.76 -11.87
C THR A 134 -4.58 5.40 -10.50
N TRP A 135 -4.94 6.16 -9.47
CA TRP A 135 -4.47 5.88 -8.09
C TRP A 135 -4.85 4.47 -7.62
N GLY A 136 -6.04 3.99 -7.96
CA GLY A 136 -6.48 2.62 -7.65
C GLY A 136 -5.68 1.53 -8.35
N SER A 137 -5.02 1.83 -9.49
CA SER A 137 -4.21 0.84 -10.23
C SER A 137 -2.87 0.50 -9.54
N LEU A 138 -2.49 1.24 -8.49
CA LEU A 138 -1.29 1.00 -7.68
C LEU A 138 -1.46 -0.10 -6.63
N PHE A 139 -2.59 -0.80 -6.65
CA PHE A 139 -2.98 -1.79 -5.67
C PHE A 139 -3.40 -3.08 -6.37
N ASN A 140 -3.07 -4.23 -5.77
CA ASN A 140 -3.59 -5.51 -6.24
C ASN A 140 -5.00 -5.78 -5.67
N HIS A 141 -5.72 -6.76 -6.24
CA HIS A 141 -7.10 -7.05 -5.83
C HIS A 141 -7.25 -7.42 -4.34
N ARG A 142 -6.25 -8.09 -3.72
CA ARG A 142 -6.27 -8.43 -2.29
C ARG A 142 -6.09 -7.20 -1.42
N GLN A 143 -5.14 -6.33 -1.76
CA GLN A 143 -4.89 -5.05 -1.10
C GLN A 143 -6.14 -4.16 -1.16
N ILE A 144 -6.74 -4.01 -2.34
CA ILE A 144 -7.98 -3.23 -2.51
C ILE A 144 -9.12 -3.80 -1.65
N ASN A 145 -9.33 -5.12 -1.65
CA ASN A 145 -10.35 -5.74 -0.81
C ASN A 145 -10.15 -5.42 0.68
N SER A 146 -8.91 -5.48 1.17
CA SER A 146 -8.61 -5.13 2.56
C SER A 146 -8.91 -3.66 2.85
N LEU A 147 -8.40 -2.74 2.02
CA LEU A 147 -8.56 -1.29 2.23
C LEU A 147 -10.02 -0.85 2.17
N ILE A 148 -10.78 -1.30 1.16
CA ILE A 148 -12.21 -0.97 1.06
C ILE A 148 -13.01 -1.55 2.23
N THR A 149 -12.61 -2.71 2.75
CA THR A 149 -13.25 -3.28 3.96
C THR A 149 -13.03 -2.38 5.18
N PHE A 150 -11.85 -1.78 5.34
CA PHE A 150 -11.66 -0.77 6.39
C PHE A 150 -12.53 0.47 6.15
N VAL A 151 -12.59 1.00 4.92
CA VAL A 151 -13.44 2.15 4.58
C VAL A 151 -14.91 1.87 4.93
N GLU A 152 -15.42 0.70 4.56
CA GLU A 152 -16.78 0.27 4.88
C GLU A 152 -17.04 0.24 6.40
N ASN A 153 -16.11 -0.32 7.17
CA ASN A 153 -16.23 -0.38 8.62
C ASN A 153 -16.13 1.01 9.27
N ILE A 154 -15.26 1.90 8.78
CA ILE A 154 -15.16 3.28 9.29
C ILE A 154 -16.46 4.05 9.03
N ARG A 155 -17.02 3.95 7.81
CA ARG A 155 -18.33 4.54 7.47
C ARG A 155 -19.45 3.99 8.34
N ARG A 156 -19.42 2.67 8.62
CA ARG A 156 -20.36 2.01 9.53
C ARG A 156 -20.22 2.50 10.97
N THR A 157 -19.00 2.66 11.47
CA THR A 157 -18.73 3.17 12.83
C THR A 157 -19.36 4.55 13.02
N TYR A 158 -19.24 5.45 12.04
CA TYR A 158 -19.89 6.77 12.11
C TYR A 158 -21.41 6.64 12.33
N ARG A 159 -22.09 5.82 11.52
CA ARG A 159 -23.54 5.59 11.63
C ARG A 159 -23.93 4.99 12.99
N LEU A 160 -23.22 3.95 13.42
CA LEU A 160 -23.47 3.28 14.70
C LEU A 160 -23.30 4.23 15.91
N MET A 161 -22.33 5.14 15.85
CA MET A 161 -22.15 6.15 16.89
C MET A 161 -23.33 7.13 16.95
N LEU A 162 -23.84 7.60 15.79
CA LEU A 162 -25.02 8.45 15.77
C LEU A 162 -26.26 7.73 16.31
N GLU A 163 -26.48 6.49 15.90
CA GLU A 163 -27.58 5.64 16.38
C GLU A 163 -27.50 5.37 17.89
N SER A 164 -26.29 5.32 18.43
CA SER A 164 -26.03 5.16 19.88
C SER A 164 -26.10 6.48 20.67
N GLY A 165 -26.46 7.59 20.02
CA GLY A 165 -26.64 8.89 20.67
C GLY A 165 -25.36 9.69 20.92
N TYR A 166 -24.24 9.33 20.29
CA TYR A 166 -23.02 10.15 20.38
C TYR A 166 -23.17 11.46 19.61
N ASP A 167 -22.50 12.50 20.10
CA ASP A 167 -22.42 13.80 19.42
C ASP A 167 -21.86 13.64 17.98
N PRO A 168 -22.48 14.25 16.95
CA PRO A 168 -22.02 14.13 15.56
C PRO A 168 -20.59 14.62 15.32
N ASN A 169 -20.16 15.69 16.01
CA ASN A 169 -18.79 16.18 15.87
C ASN A 169 -17.80 15.21 16.50
N TYR A 170 -18.15 14.63 17.65
CA TYR A 170 -17.34 13.57 18.27
C TYR A 170 -17.22 12.33 17.37
N ALA A 171 -18.33 11.86 16.80
CA ALA A 171 -18.31 10.74 15.84
C ALA A 171 -17.44 11.04 14.60
N LYS A 172 -17.52 12.28 14.09
CA LYS A 172 -16.67 12.76 13.00
C LYS A 172 -15.19 12.75 13.38
N VAL A 173 -14.84 13.20 14.59
CA VAL A 173 -13.45 13.19 15.09
C VAL A 173 -12.91 11.75 15.19
N ILE A 174 -13.66 10.83 15.81
CA ILE A 174 -13.25 9.43 15.94
C ILE A 174 -13.04 8.79 14.57
N THR A 175 -13.99 8.93 13.65
CA THR A 175 -13.85 8.37 12.29
C THR A 175 -12.78 9.04 11.45
N SER A 176 -12.42 10.30 11.74
CA SER A 176 -11.25 10.96 11.14
C SER A 176 -9.95 10.31 11.61
N TYR A 177 -9.79 10.03 12.91
CA TYR A 177 -8.61 9.30 13.42
C TYR A 177 -8.50 7.89 12.84
N LEU A 178 -9.63 7.17 12.70
CA LEU A 178 -9.63 5.86 12.05
C LEU A 178 -9.25 5.94 10.57
N SER A 179 -9.68 7.00 9.86
CA SER A 179 -9.27 7.26 8.48
C SER A 179 -7.78 7.55 8.36
N ILE A 180 -7.20 8.30 9.30
CA ILE A 180 -5.74 8.54 9.36
C ILE A 180 -4.98 7.22 9.61
N ALA A 181 -5.54 6.32 10.43
CA ALA A 181 -4.95 4.99 10.62
C ALA A 181 -4.96 4.17 9.32
N LEU A 182 -6.06 4.24 8.57
CA LEU A 182 -6.18 3.59 7.27
C LEU A 182 -5.19 4.16 6.25
N ASP A 183 -5.01 5.48 6.19
CA ASP A 183 -4.04 6.13 5.31
C ASP A 183 -2.61 5.61 5.56
N LYS A 184 -2.23 5.47 6.83
CA LYS A 184 -0.95 4.83 7.20
C LYS A 184 -0.84 3.39 6.73
N VAL A 185 -1.92 2.62 6.70
CA VAL A 185 -1.91 1.24 6.18
C VAL A 185 -1.82 1.25 4.66
N ALA A 186 -2.50 2.17 3.98
CA ALA A 186 -2.58 2.25 2.53
C ALA A 186 -1.20 2.37 1.86
N ILE A 187 -0.27 3.17 2.42
CA ILE A 187 1.08 3.35 1.85
C ILE A 187 1.93 2.07 1.86
N TYR A 188 1.60 1.09 2.71
CA TYR A 188 2.25 -0.23 2.79
C TYR A 188 1.50 -1.30 1.98
N GLN A 189 0.22 -1.08 1.67
CA GLN A 189 -0.62 -2.01 0.93
C GLN A 189 -0.64 -1.68 -0.56
N THR A 190 0.51 -1.32 -1.15
CA THR A 190 0.61 -1.00 -2.58
C THR A 190 1.35 -2.10 -3.34
N SER A 191 1.17 -2.18 -4.65
CA SER A 191 1.98 -3.03 -5.53
C SER A 191 3.39 -2.47 -5.76
N LEU A 192 3.74 -1.38 -5.10
CA LEU A 192 5.05 -0.72 -5.16
C LEU A 192 5.89 -0.94 -3.88
N GLY A 193 5.30 -1.50 -2.81
CA GLY A 193 5.98 -1.80 -1.56
C GLY A 193 6.92 -2.99 -1.71
N TYR A 194 8.15 -2.90 -1.21
CA TYR A 194 9.19 -3.91 -1.43
C TYR A 194 9.63 -4.58 -0.13
N TRP A 195 10.27 -5.74 -0.25
CA TRP A 195 10.83 -6.44 0.90
C TRP A 195 12.15 -5.81 1.35
N HIS A 196 12.22 -5.39 2.61
CA HIS A 196 13.47 -4.96 3.23
C HIS A 196 14.27 -6.19 3.66
N ASN A 197 15.26 -6.58 2.85
CA ASN A 197 16.08 -7.77 3.05
C ASN A 197 16.80 -7.84 4.42
N THR A 198 17.31 -6.74 4.96
CA THR A 198 17.99 -6.74 6.27
C THR A 198 17.04 -6.83 7.47
N ARG A 199 15.88 -6.14 7.39
CA ARG A 199 14.92 -6.07 8.51
C ARG A 199 13.80 -7.12 8.40
N GLU A 200 13.75 -7.82 7.28
CA GLU A 200 12.74 -8.80 6.94
C GLU A 200 11.31 -8.26 7.12
N LEU A 201 11.02 -7.08 6.55
CA LEU A 201 9.72 -6.40 6.66
C LEU A 201 9.33 -5.72 5.35
N VAL A 202 8.07 -5.31 5.20
CA VAL A 202 7.59 -4.59 4.02
C VAL A 202 7.90 -3.10 4.15
N ASN A 203 8.66 -2.53 3.22
CA ASN A 203 8.82 -1.08 3.12
C ASN A 203 7.66 -0.47 2.30
N PRO A 204 7.27 0.79 2.59
CA PRO A 204 6.16 1.43 1.90
C PRO A 204 6.52 1.74 0.45
N GLY A 205 5.54 1.64 -0.45
CA GLY A 205 5.70 1.99 -1.87
C GLY A 205 5.56 3.49 -2.14
N MET A 206 4.99 4.24 -1.21
CA MET A 206 4.69 5.68 -1.31
C MET A 206 5.43 6.49 -0.23
N GLY A 207 6.69 6.15 0.06
CA GLY A 207 7.48 6.79 1.12
C GLY A 207 8.26 8.04 0.70
N ARG A 208 8.16 8.46 -0.57
CA ARG A 208 8.92 9.57 -1.16
C ARG A 208 8.03 10.33 -2.14
N GLN A 209 8.44 11.54 -2.53
CA GLN A 209 7.80 12.32 -3.59
C GLN A 209 8.08 11.76 -5.01
N ALA A 210 8.08 10.42 -5.15
CA ALA A 210 8.32 9.70 -6.40
C ALA A 210 7.62 8.34 -6.36
N LEU A 211 7.07 7.90 -7.49
CA LEU A 211 6.39 6.61 -7.64
C LEU A 211 7.08 5.81 -8.75
N GLN A 212 8.01 4.97 -8.35
CA GLN A 212 8.78 4.12 -9.25
C GLN A 212 8.08 2.79 -9.46
N MET A 213 8.28 2.21 -10.64
CA MET A 213 7.81 0.85 -10.93
C MET A 213 8.57 -0.16 -10.08
N ALA A 214 7.84 -1.04 -9.41
CA ALA A 214 8.38 -2.21 -8.72
C ALA A 214 8.13 -3.47 -9.56
N TRP A 215 9.18 -4.28 -9.76
CA TRP A 215 9.09 -5.52 -10.53
C TRP A 215 8.70 -6.72 -9.66
N ASP A 216 9.12 -6.65 -8.40
CA ASP A 216 8.75 -7.51 -7.30
C ASP A 216 8.26 -6.62 -6.15
N TYR A 217 7.20 -7.05 -5.49
CA TYR A 217 6.61 -6.32 -4.37
C TYR A 217 6.22 -7.29 -3.26
N ALA A 218 6.17 -6.79 -2.03
CA ALA A 218 5.79 -7.53 -0.85
C ALA A 218 4.45 -7.01 -0.32
N GLU A 219 3.57 -7.93 0.07
CA GLU A 219 2.29 -7.61 0.69
C GLU A 219 2.34 -7.94 2.18
N SER A 220 1.99 -6.98 3.03
CA SER A 220 1.97 -7.16 4.50
C SER A 220 0.58 -7.60 4.98
N ASN A 221 0.51 -8.30 6.11
CA ASN A 221 -0.75 -8.56 6.78
C ASN A 221 -1.26 -7.28 7.45
N VAL A 222 -2.52 -6.88 7.19
CA VAL A 222 -3.09 -5.62 7.71
C VAL A 222 -3.40 -5.62 9.21
N PHE A 223 -3.29 -6.76 9.91
CA PHE A 223 -3.56 -6.87 11.36
C PHE A 223 -2.37 -7.37 12.19
N ASN A 224 -1.45 -8.12 11.58
CA ASN A 224 -0.31 -8.76 12.25
C ASN A 224 0.99 -8.62 11.43
N GLY A 225 1.12 -7.51 10.72
CA GLY A 225 2.26 -7.19 9.86
C GLY A 225 3.16 -6.14 10.51
N ASN A 226 4.14 -5.65 9.74
CA ASN A 226 4.75 -4.37 10.08
C ASN A 226 3.88 -3.25 9.49
N ALA A 227 3.77 -2.12 10.21
CA ALA A 227 2.89 -1.01 9.85
C ALA A 227 1.44 -1.47 9.55
N ASP A 228 0.96 -2.39 10.37
CA ASP A 228 -0.42 -2.86 10.35
C ASP A 228 -1.38 -1.89 11.06
N TRP A 229 -2.66 -2.23 11.06
CA TRP A 229 -3.70 -1.46 11.72
C TRP A 229 -3.40 -1.18 13.20
N ASN A 230 -2.99 -2.21 13.95
CA ASN A 230 -2.69 -2.08 15.38
C ASN A 230 -1.52 -1.11 15.63
N SER A 231 -0.48 -1.21 14.80
CA SER A 231 0.66 -0.30 14.83
C SER A 231 0.23 1.14 14.50
N ALA A 232 -0.60 1.32 13.46
CA ALA A 232 -1.11 2.64 13.07
C ALA A 232 -1.92 3.30 14.20
N ILE A 233 -2.84 2.56 14.82
CA ILE A 233 -3.63 3.03 15.95
C ILE A 233 -2.73 3.36 17.15
N SER A 234 -1.75 2.51 17.47
CA SER A 234 -0.81 2.78 18.57
C SER A 234 -0.05 4.10 18.38
N TRP A 235 0.40 4.39 17.16
CA TRP A 235 1.06 5.67 16.86
C TRP A 235 0.13 6.86 17.01
N ILE A 236 -1.12 6.75 16.53
CA ILE A 236 -2.12 7.82 16.66
C ILE A 236 -2.44 8.06 18.14
N MET A 237 -2.63 6.99 18.92
CA MET A 237 -2.91 7.11 20.36
C MET A 237 -1.78 7.82 21.11
N LYS A 238 -0.50 7.56 20.77
CA LYS A 238 0.62 8.29 21.38
C LYS A 238 0.54 9.80 21.13
N VAL A 239 0.19 10.19 19.90
CA VAL A 239 0.01 11.61 19.54
C VAL A 239 -1.18 12.21 20.28
N VAL A 240 -2.33 11.51 20.30
CA VAL A 240 -3.52 11.97 21.04
C VAL A 240 -3.20 12.14 22.52
N THR A 241 -2.58 11.16 23.17
CA THR A 241 -2.19 11.27 24.59
C THR A 241 -1.24 12.45 24.84
N HIS A 242 -0.25 12.64 23.97
CA HIS A 242 0.66 13.78 24.07
C HIS A 242 -0.09 15.11 23.96
N CYS A 243 -0.91 15.28 22.91
CA CYS A 243 -1.68 16.50 22.69
C CYS A 243 -2.73 16.76 23.77
N SER A 244 -3.36 15.72 24.32
CA SER A 244 -4.31 15.84 25.44
C SER A 244 -3.65 16.23 26.76
N SER A 245 -2.32 16.08 26.88
CA SER A 245 -1.57 16.49 28.06
C SER A 245 -1.09 17.94 27.99
N ILE A 246 -1.31 18.62 26.85
CA ILE A 246 -0.93 20.03 26.69
C ILE A 246 -1.88 20.86 27.57
N PRO A 247 -1.36 21.63 28.55
CA PRO A 247 -2.19 22.47 29.39
C PRO A 247 -2.87 23.53 28.52
N VAL A 248 -4.18 23.72 28.70
CA VAL A 248 -4.92 24.81 28.09
C VAL A 248 -4.42 26.11 28.71
N THR A 249 -3.39 26.69 28.09
CA THR A 249 -2.71 27.90 28.54
C THR A 249 -3.38 29.16 28.00
N ILE A 250 -4.20 29.04 26.94
CA ILE A 250 -4.99 30.11 26.37
C ILE A 250 -6.47 29.81 26.67
N PRO A 251 -7.14 30.58 27.55
CA PRO A 251 -8.55 30.37 27.91
C PRO A 251 -9.50 30.40 26.69
N GLU A 252 -9.14 31.18 25.68
CA GLU A 252 -9.90 31.34 24.43
C GLU A 252 -9.59 30.25 23.38
N GLY A 253 -8.59 29.39 23.63
CA GLY A 253 -8.11 28.39 22.68
C GLY A 253 -7.24 28.98 21.55
N ALA A 254 -6.77 28.12 20.64
CA ALA A 254 -6.05 28.54 19.44
C ALA A 254 -7.05 28.99 18.36
N ARG A 255 -6.84 30.17 17.76
CA ARG A 255 -7.65 30.63 16.63
C ARG A 255 -7.14 30.01 15.33
N VAL A 256 -7.80 28.95 14.88
CA VAL A 256 -7.48 28.30 13.61
C VAL A 256 -8.39 28.86 12.51
N THR A 257 -7.81 29.33 11.41
CA THR A 257 -8.55 29.75 10.22
C THR A 257 -8.07 28.96 9.00
N GLN A 258 -8.97 28.64 8.07
CA GLN A 258 -8.59 28.15 6.74
C GLN A 258 -8.60 29.35 5.80
N SER A 259 -7.44 29.80 5.38
CA SER A 259 -7.28 30.96 4.49
C SER A 259 -6.43 30.59 3.27
N SER A 260 -6.59 31.32 2.17
CA SER A 260 -5.68 31.16 1.03
C SER A 260 -4.29 31.66 1.39
N ALA A 261 -3.24 30.92 1.03
CA ALA A 261 -1.86 31.41 1.18
C ALA A 261 -1.59 32.70 0.37
N THR A 262 -2.44 33.01 -0.62
CA THR A 262 -2.38 34.25 -1.42
C THR A 262 -3.24 35.39 -0.87
N SER A 263 -4.04 35.15 0.18
CA SER A 263 -4.95 36.14 0.77
C SER A 263 -5.15 35.83 2.25
N LEU A 264 -4.21 36.30 3.07
CA LEU A 264 -4.22 36.12 4.52
C LEU A 264 -4.77 37.39 5.18
N ASP A 265 -5.93 37.28 5.84
CA ASP A 265 -6.58 38.39 6.53
C ASP A 265 -6.07 38.51 7.98
N TYR A 266 -4.86 39.05 8.13
CA TYR A 266 -4.24 39.36 9.43
C TYR A 266 -3.89 40.85 9.47
N PRO A 267 -4.73 41.71 10.08
CA PRO A 267 -4.57 43.16 10.06
C PRO A 267 -3.23 43.67 10.63
N ASP A 268 -2.64 42.89 11.54
CA ASP A 268 -1.34 43.14 12.17
C ASP A 268 -0.17 42.41 11.47
N ASN A 269 -0.43 41.72 10.36
CA ASN A 269 0.53 40.87 9.64
C ASN A 269 1.21 39.81 10.52
N PHE A 270 0.53 39.32 11.55
CA PHE A 270 1.08 38.35 12.49
C PHE A 270 0.22 37.07 12.58
N PHE A 271 0.90 35.92 12.62
CA PHE A 271 0.32 34.62 12.94
C PHE A 271 1.43 33.71 13.49
N ASP A 272 1.06 32.73 14.33
CA ASP A 272 2.03 31.85 14.98
C ASP A 272 2.61 30.76 14.05
N ALA A 273 1.77 30.18 13.20
CA ALA A 273 2.15 29.09 12.32
C ALA A 273 1.26 28.98 11.07
N ILE A 274 1.83 28.49 9.98
CA ILE A 274 1.10 28.03 8.79
C ILE A 274 1.20 26.51 8.73
N PHE A 275 0.07 25.86 8.51
CA PHE A 275 -0.01 24.45 8.17
C PHE A 275 -0.47 24.34 6.71
N THR A 276 0.37 23.78 5.83
CA THR A 276 0.07 23.55 4.41
C THR A 276 0.00 22.07 4.08
#